data_AF-A0A7W5K236-F1
#
_entry.id   AF-A0A7W5K236-F1
#
_cell.length_a   1.000
_cell.length_b   1.000
_cell.length_c   1.000
_cell.angle_alpha   90.00
_cell.angle_beta   90.00
_cell.angle_gamma   90.00
#
_symmetry.space_group_name_H-M   'P 1'
#
loop_
_entity.id
_entity.type
_entity.pdbx_description
1 polymer ?
#
loop_
_entity_poly.entity_id
_entity_poly.type
_entity_poly.pdbx_seq_one_letter_code
_entity_poly.pdbx_strand_id
1 'polypeptide(L)' 'MWSVVKSVLAAFFGVQREERRREDFEKGRPGAFILVGIVMALLLVGVVALVAIQAAR' A
#
# COMPACT_ATOMS: atom_id res chain seq x y z
N MET A 1 6.20 0.35 -12.23
CA MET A 1 5.32 -0.42 -11.32
C MET A 1 5.99 -0.73 -9.98
N TRP A 2 7.22 -1.23 -9.93
CA TRP A 2 7.92 -1.51 -8.66
C TRP A 2 8.09 -0.29 -7.75
N SER A 3 8.36 0.90 -8.31
CA SER A 3 8.41 2.17 -7.56
C SER A 3 7.07 2.50 -6.86
N VAL A 4 5.95 2.30 -7.56
CA VAL A 4 4.59 2.51 -7.04
C VAL A 4 4.32 1.57 -5.86
N VAL A 5 4.68 0.29 -5.98
CA VAL A 5 4.51 -0.69 -4.89
C VAL A 5 5.32 -0.29 -3.66
N LYS A 6 6.60 0.11 -3.83
CA LYS A 6 7.42 0.60 -2.70
C LYS A 6 6.86 1.88 -2.08
N SER A 7 6.35 2.79 -2.90
CA SER A 7 5.76 4.04 -2.42
C SER A 7 4.50 3.78 -1.60
N VAL A 8 3.56 2.97 -2.12
CA VAL A 8 2.35 2.58 -1.40
C VAL A 8 2.69 1.83 -0.12
N LEU A 9 3.63 0.89 -0.16
CA LEU A 9 4.16 0.24 1.06
C LEU A 9 4.65 1.27 2.08
N ALA A 10 5.51 2.21 1.66
CA ALA A 10 6.04 3.24 2.54
C ALA A 10 4.94 4.12 3.15
N ALA A 11 3.89 4.43 2.38
CA ALA A 11 2.74 5.20 2.86
C ALA A 11 1.95 4.48 3.96
N PHE A 12 1.89 3.14 3.94
CA PHE A 12 1.28 2.35 5.03
C PHE A 12 2.09 2.42 6.33
N PHE A 13 3.41 2.60 6.24
CA PHE A 13 4.28 2.76 7.42
C PHE A 13 4.35 4.19 7.96
N GLY A 14 3.87 5.20 7.22
CA GLY A 14 3.79 6.59 7.69
C GLY A 14 4.37 7.60 6.71
N VAL A 15 4.87 8.72 7.25
CA VAL A 15 5.21 9.93 6.46
C VAL A 15 6.34 9.64 5.46
N GLN A 16 5.96 9.44 4.19
CA GLN A 16 6.92 9.42 3.10
C GLN A 16 7.58 10.80 2.95
N ARG A 17 8.80 10.84 2.43
CA ARG A 17 9.45 12.12 2.08
C ARG A 17 8.62 12.87 1.06
N GLU A 18 8.47 14.18 1.27
CA GLU A 18 7.67 15.07 0.40
C GLU A 18 8.16 15.06 -1.05
N GLU A 19 9.47 14.98 -1.29
CA GLU A 19 10.04 14.87 -2.65
C GLU A 19 9.53 13.61 -3.38
N ARG A 20 9.48 12.47 -2.67
CA ARG A 20 9.00 11.20 -3.22
C ARG A 20 7.49 11.30 -3.49
N ARG A 21 6.76 11.98 -2.61
CA ARG A 21 5.32 12.24 -2.78
C ARG A 21 5.05 13.08 -4.02
N ARG A 22 5.75 14.21 -4.16
CA ARG A 22 5.64 15.06 -5.35
C ARG A 22 5.95 14.27 -6.62
N GLU A 23 7.02 13.49 -6.64
CA GLU A 23 7.34 12.68 -7.80
C GLU A 23 6.24 11.65 -8.13
N ASP A 24 5.67 10.99 -7.11
CA ASP A 24 4.59 10.02 -7.24
C ASP A 24 3.29 10.65 -7.79
N PHE A 25 2.96 11.89 -7.38
CA PHE A 25 1.72 12.57 -7.77
C PHE A 25 1.85 13.48 -9.01
N GLU A 26 3.06 13.94 -9.36
CA GLU A 26 3.32 14.78 -10.54
C GLU A 26 3.68 13.95 -11.77
N LYS A 27 4.48 12.88 -11.60
CA LYS A 27 4.94 12.03 -12.71
C LYS A 27 4.23 10.68 -12.77
N GLY A 28 3.58 10.28 -11.68
CA GLY A 28 2.90 8.99 -11.59
C GLY A 28 1.49 9.00 -12.18
N ARG A 29 0.94 7.80 -12.38
CA ARG A 29 -0.47 7.59 -12.78
C ARG A 29 -1.31 7.33 -11.53
N PRO A 30 -2.22 8.23 -11.11
CA PRO A 30 -2.99 8.08 -9.87
C PRO A 30 -3.73 6.73 -9.75
N GLY A 31 -4.30 6.25 -10.85
CA GLY A 31 -5.00 4.95 -10.87
C GLY A 31 -4.12 3.75 -10.51
N ALA A 32 -2.81 3.79 -10.80
CA ALA A 32 -1.90 2.72 -10.41
C ALA A 32 -1.66 2.69 -8.89
N PHE A 33 -1.58 3.84 -8.24
CA PHE A 33 -1.45 3.94 -6.79
C PHE A 33 -2.71 3.48 -6.07
N ILE A 34 -3.89 3.86 -6.57
CA ILE A 34 -5.18 3.41 -6.02
C ILE A 34 -5.31 1.89 -6.12
N LEU A 35 -5.06 1.32 -7.30
CA LEU A 35 -5.15 -0.12 -7.52
C LEU A 35 -4.21 -0.89 -6.59
N VAL A 36 -2.94 -0.48 -6.52
CA VAL A 36 -1.94 -1.10 -5.63
C VAL A 36 -2.36 -0.95 -4.16
N GLY A 37 -2.83 0.23 -3.74
CA GLY A 37 -3.31 0.47 -2.39
C GLY A 37 -4.47 -0.44 -1.98
N ILE A 38 -5.47 -0.61 -2.85
CA ILE A 38 -6.61 -1.50 -2.61
C ILE A 38 -6.15 -2.95 -2.47
N VAL A 39 -5.32 -3.43 -3.41
CA VAL A 39 -4.78 -4.80 -3.37
C VAL A 39 -4.01 -5.03 -2.07
N MET A 40 -3.17 -4.08 -1.67
CA MET A 40 -2.40 -4.16 -0.43
C MET A 40 -3.27 -4.15 0.83
N ALA A 41 -4.31 -3.30 0.88
CA ALA A 41 -5.24 -3.27 2.01
C ALA A 41 -6.02 -4.58 2.14
N LEU A 42 -6.52 -5.13 1.03
CA LEU A 42 -7.21 -6.42 1.01
C LEU A 42 -6.29 -7.56 1.48
N LEU A 43 -5.04 -7.57 1.04
CA LEU A 43 -4.05 -8.54 1.50
C LEU A 43 -3.79 -8.42 3.00
N LEU A 44 -3.61 -7.21 3.52
CA LEU A 44 -3.40 -6.97 4.95
C LEU A 44 -4.60 -7.47 5.78
N VAL A 45 -5.81 -7.08 5.42
CA VAL A 45 -7.04 -7.52 6.10
C VAL A 45 -7.20 -9.03 6.01
N GLY A 46 -6.95 -9.64 4.85
CA GLY A 46 -7.03 -11.09 4.65
C GLY A 46 -6.04 -11.85 5.54
N VAL A 47 -4.80 -11.37 5.66
CA VAL A 47 -3.78 -11.96 6.55
C VAL A 47 -4.21 -11.85 8.01
N VAL A 48 -4.67 -10.67 8.46
CA VAL A 48 -5.14 -10.48 9.83
C VAL A 48 -6.33 -11.38 10.14
N ALA A 49 -7.31 -11.47 9.24
CA ALA A 49 -8.47 -12.34 9.38
C ALA A 49 -8.06 -13.81 9.47
N LEU A 50 -7.14 -14.27 8.61
CA LEU A 50 -6.62 -15.63 8.62
C LEU A 50 -5.95 -15.96 9.96
N VAL A 51 -5.08 -15.07 10.46
CA VAL A 51 -4.44 -15.25 11.77
C VAL A 51 -5.47 -15.29 12.90
N ALA A 52 -6.44 -14.37 12.88
CA ALA A 52 -7.50 -14.33 13.90
C ALA A 52 -8.35 -15.60 13.91
N ILE A 53 -8.72 -16.12 12.74
CA ILE A 53 -9.48 -17.37 12.61
C ILE A 53 -8.68 -18.56 13.16
N GLN A 54 -7.38 -18.62 12.87
CA GLN A 54 -6.51 -19.70 13.37
C GLN A 54 -6.28 -19.61 14.87
N ALA A 55 -6.21 -18.39 15.44
CA ALA A 55 -6.06 -18.18 16.88
C ALA A 55 -7.36 -18.45 17.67
N ALA A 56 -8.52 -18.38 17.02
CA ALA A 56 -9.83 -18.63 17.62
C ALA A 56 -10.25 -20.11 17.63
N ARG A 57 -9.49 -20.98 16.94
CA ARG A 57 -9.65 -22.44 16.95
C ARG A 57 -8.83 -23.05 18.09
#